data_AF-A0A923B1M9-F1
#
_entry.id   AF-A0A923B1M9-F1
#
_cell.length_a   1.000
_cell.length_b   1.000
_cell.length_c   1.000
_cell.angle_alpha   90.00
_cell.angle_beta   90.00
_cell.angle_gamma   90.00
#
_symmetry.space_group_name_H-M   'P 1'
#
loop_
_entity.id
_entity.type
_entity.pdbx_description
1 polymer ?
#
loop_
_entity_poly.entity_id
_entity_poly.type
_entity_poly.pdbx_seq_one_letter_code
_entity_poly.pdbx_strand_id
1 'polypeptide(L)'
;MSPHFRDVIERKSEGNLVGEAGTIEKLAMWGSADYTIEVSQNQLHSGKVDYADLGAAVYRKVCRTDHSEPGFCVIHLGFNTDSESLRGLQVDLKNNLARIHRARLGKDFVCWTAGRFDQQESTKLHRDGGPEESLLVLGYEPSEVRSQLAMADFSKCAGDLGITPAEVLERYNPMFVPGEEKLSPYMTALTSFDPTRPQIVVINNSVAAVGSGSLQGVLHTATILSPLPHHRRVINSMMLASVPLGTAPQVSEEALQDFVTTQDVKRRY
;
A
#
# COMPACT_ATOMS: atom_id res chain seq x y z
N MET A 1 -55.11 5.79 -32.13
CA MET A 1 -55.86 6.98 -32.56
C MET A 1 -56.35 7.70 -31.30
N SER A 2 -55.73 8.82 -30.94
CA SER A 2 -56.34 9.86 -30.08
C SER A 2 -56.90 10.92 -31.03
N PRO A 3 -57.97 11.68 -30.69
CA PRO A 3 -57.75 12.95 -29.98
C PRO A 3 -58.94 13.45 -29.12
N HIS A 4 -58.67 14.24 -28.07
CA HIS A 4 -59.11 15.65 -28.02
C HIS A 4 -58.58 16.40 -26.80
N PHE A 5 -58.18 17.64 -27.09
CA PHE A 5 -57.54 18.67 -26.28
C PHE A 5 -58.56 19.76 -25.94
N ARG A 6 -58.38 20.46 -24.81
CA ARG A 6 -58.71 21.87 -24.45
C ARG A 6 -58.81 21.96 -22.91
N ASP A 7 -58.38 22.99 -22.17
CA ASP A 7 -57.48 24.13 -22.35
C ASP A 7 -57.24 24.76 -20.95
N VAL A 8 -55.99 25.16 -20.65
CA VAL A 8 -55.49 26.47 -20.09
C VAL A 8 -56.14 27.02 -18.79
N ILE A 9 -55.40 27.41 -17.72
CA ILE A 9 -54.68 28.70 -17.54
C ILE A 9 -53.62 28.62 -16.41
N GLU A 10 -52.53 29.34 -16.68
CA GLU A 10 -51.29 29.61 -15.95
C GLU A 10 -51.42 30.22 -14.53
N ARG A 11 -50.42 29.97 -13.68
CA ARG A 11 -49.60 31.03 -13.04
C ARG A 11 -48.24 30.51 -12.58
N LYS A 12 -47.19 31.18 -13.08
CA LYS A 12 -45.79 31.08 -12.67
C LYS A 12 -45.51 31.90 -11.41
N SER A 13 -44.62 31.40 -10.56
CA SER A 13 -43.56 32.15 -9.85
C SER A 13 -42.63 31.11 -9.21
N GLU A 14 -41.53 30.73 -9.86
CA GLU A 14 -40.18 31.25 -9.58
C GLU A 14 -39.82 31.23 -8.09
N GLY A 15 -38.93 30.29 -7.75
CA GLY A 15 -38.37 30.09 -6.42
C GLY A 15 -37.19 29.11 -6.52
N ASN A 16 -36.12 29.59 -7.14
CA ASN A 16 -34.83 28.92 -7.25
C ASN A 16 -34.23 28.75 -5.86
N LEU A 17 -34.03 27.51 -5.39
CA LEU A 17 -33.08 27.19 -4.33
C LEU A 17 -32.22 26.02 -4.80
N VAL A 18 -31.13 26.42 -5.46
CA VAL A 18 -29.91 25.63 -5.59
C VAL A 18 -29.41 25.34 -4.19
N GLY A 19 -29.63 24.12 -3.71
CA GLY A 19 -29.04 23.59 -2.49
C GLY A 19 -27.69 22.97 -2.80
N GLU A 20 -26.68 23.38 -2.06
CA GLU A 20 -25.26 23.15 -2.23
C GLU A 20 -24.86 21.69 -2.48
N ALA A 21 -23.81 21.52 -3.28
CA ALA A 21 -23.08 20.27 -3.42
C ALA A 21 -22.56 19.83 -2.05
N GLY A 22 -23.31 18.92 -1.40
CA GLY A 22 -22.86 18.22 -0.22
C GLY A 22 -21.68 17.34 -0.58
N THR A 23 -20.47 17.85 -0.37
CA THR A 23 -19.28 17.02 -0.25
C THR A 23 -19.50 16.14 0.97
N ILE A 24 -20.03 14.93 0.77
CA ILE A 24 -19.83 13.86 1.75
C ILE A 24 -18.32 13.69 1.78
N GLU A 25 -17.67 14.24 2.81
CA GLU A 25 -16.31 13.85 3.17
C GLU A 25 -16.35 12.32 3.29
N LYS A 26 -15.86 11.63 2.26
CA LYS A 26 -15.68 10.19 2.31
C LYS A 26 -14.70 9.95 3.45
N LEU A 27 -15.22 9.56 4.61
CA LEU A 27 -14.43 9.18 5.76
C LEU A 27 -13.46 8.10 5.29
N ALA A 28 -12.17 8.38 5.39
CA ALA A 28 -11.14 7.40 5.14
C ALA A 28 -11.39 6.19 6.05
N MET A 29 -11.28 4.99 5.51
CA MET A 29 -11.53 3.76 6.27
C MET A 29 -10.58 3.61 7.46
N TRP A 30 -9.34 4.12 7.35
CA TRP A 30 -8.35 4.13 8.40
C TRP A 30 -7.82 5.55 8.65
N GLY A 31 -7.69 5.93 9.92
CA GLY A 31 -6.98 7.13 10.34
C GLY A 31 -5.46 6.91 10.34
N SER A 32 -4.67 7.98 10.34
CA SER A 32 -3.20 7.87 10.33
C SER A 32 -2.65 7.09 11.53
N ALA A 33 -3.21 7.26 12.72
CA ALA A 33 -2.81 6.49 13.90
C ALA A 33 -2.98 4.97 13.72
N ASP A 34 -3.85 4.52 12.81
CA ASP A 34 -4.11 3.10 12.56
C ASP A 34 -3.02 2.46 11.70
N TYR A 35 -2.32 3.22 10.86
CA TYR A 35 -1.31 2.67 9.94
C TYR A 35 0.09 3.27 10.09
N THR A 36 0.27 4.36 10.82
CA THR A 36 1.58 4.99 11.03
C THR A 36 2.33 4.35 12.20
N ILE A 37 3.63 4.14 12.03
CA ILE A 37 4.58 3.73 13.06
C ILE A 37 5.71 4.76 13.08
N GLU A 38 5.89 5.42 14.22
CA GLU A 38 6.99 6.38 14.44
C GLU A 38 8.18 5.65 15.08
N VAL A 39 9.34 5.65 14.41
CA VAL A 39 10.59 5.17 15.00
C VAL A 39 11.33 6.37 15.59
N SER A 40 11.53 6.38 16.91
CA SER A 40 12.16 7.54 17.55
C SER A 40 13.64 7.65 17.18
N GLN A 41 14.12 8.87 16.90
CA GLN A 41 15.52 9.11 16.49
C GLN A 41 16.56 8.68 17.54
N ASN A 42 16.19 8.73 18.81
CA ASN A 42 17.04 8.27 19.91
C ASN A 42 17.28 6.75 19.87
N GLN A 43 16.34 5.98 19.32
CA GLN A 43 16.47 4.54 19.14
C GLN A 43 17.43 4.20 17.99
N LEU A 44 17.38 4.96 16.89
CA LEU A 44 18.25 4.76 15.73
C LEU A 44 19.73 5.05 16.03
N HIS A 45 20.04 6.19 16.66
CA HIS A 45 21.45 6.59 16.93
C HIS A 45 22.12 5.76 18.02
N SER A 46 21.34 5.19 18.95
CA SER A 46 21.89 4.36 20.04
C SER A 46 22.05 2.89 19.66
N GLY A 47 21.68 2.49 18.44
CA GLY A 47 21.58 1.08 18.06
C GLY A 47 20.50 0.31 18.84
N LYS A 48 19.58 1.03 19.52
CA LYS A 48 18.50 0.48 20.36
C LYS A 48 17.14 0.58 19.69
N VAL A 49 17.06 0.54 18.36
CA VAL A 49 15.79 0.16 17.74
C VAL A 49 15.58 -1.29 18.16
N ASP A 50 14.59 -1.52 19.03
CA ASP A 50 14.13 -2.88 19.24
C ASP A 50 13.41 -3.32 17.96
N TYR A 51 14.19 -3.86 17.03
CA TYR A 51 13.69 -4.37 15.76
C TYR A 51 12.66 -5.49 15.95
N ALA A 52 12.63 -6.14 17.12
CA ALA A 52 11.60 -7.10 17.45
C ALA A 52 10.25 -6.41 17.70
N ASP A 53 10.23 -5.30 18.44
CA ASP A 53 9.01 -4.51 18.69
C ASP A 53 8.49 -3.87 17.40
N LEU A 54 9.37 -3.28 16.60
CA LEU A 54 9.01 -2.73 15.29
C LEU A 54 8.44 -3.83 14.39
N GLY A 55 9.14 -4.97 14.28
CA GLY A 55 8.68 -6.12 13.50
C GLY A 55 7.31 -6.64 13.97
N ALA A 56 7.07 -6.70 15.27
CA ALA A 56 5.79 -7.13 15.83
C ALA A 56 4.66 -6.14 15.52
N ALA A 57 4.92 -4.83 15.59
CA ALA A 57 3.95 -3.80 15.24
C ALA A 57 3.60 -3.84 13.75
N VAL A 58 4.61 -3.96 12.86
CA VAL A 58 4.41 -4.11 11.41
C VAL A 58 3.64 -5.40 11.12
N TYR A 59 4.05 -6.53 11.70
CA TYR A 59 3.40 -7.81 11.46
C TYR A 59 1.91 -7.76 11.82
N ARG A 60 1.56 -7.17 12.97
CA ARG A 60 0.15 -7.03 13.39
C ARG A 60 -0.68 -6.23 12.39
N LYS A 61 -0.17 -5.10 11.91
CA LYS A 61 -0.91 -4.20 11.01
C LYS A 61 -1.02 -4.75 9.59
N VAL A 62 0.01 -5.44 9.11
CA VAL A 62 0.16 -5.82 7.70
C VAL A 62 -0.24 -7.28 7.45
N CYS A 63 0.26 -8.21 8.27
CA CYS A 63 0.05 -9.65 8.10
C CYS A 63 -1.31 -10.10 8.66
N ARG A 64 -2.37 -9.39 8.28
CA ARG A 64 -3.75 -9.67 8.71
C ARG A 64 -4.36 -10.82 7.92
N THR A 65 -5.21 -11.57 8.60
CA THR A 65 -6.01 -12.67 8.02
C THR A 65 -7.52 -12.35 8.04
N ASP A 66 -7.87 -11.18 8.55
CA ASP A 66 -9.22 -10.60 8.57
C ASP A 66 -9.13 -9.10 8.23
N HIS A 67 -10.22 -8.34 8.41
CA HIS A 67 -10.32 -6.92 8.07
C HIS A 67 -10.24 -5.99 9.30
N SER A 68 -9.72 -6.47 10.44
CA SER A 68 -9.64 -5.69 11.69
C SER A 68 -8.42 -4.76 11.77
N GLU A 69 -7.43 -4.98 10.90
CA GLU A 69 -6.23 -4.17 10.77
C GLU A 69 -6.11 -3.66 9.32
N PRO A 70 -5.28 -2.65 9.03
CA PRO A 70 -5.28 -2.03 7.70
C PRO A 70 -4.78 -2.93 6.57
N GLY A 71 -3.86 -3.86 6.84
CA GLY A 71 -3.15 -4.63 5.80
C GLY A 71 -2.00 -3.85 5.16
N PHE A 72 -1.64 -2.70 5.73
CA PHE A 72 -0.50 -1.89 5.34
C PHE A 72 -0.04 -1.04 6.53
N CYS A 73 1.17 -0.48 6.45
CA CYS A 73 1.64 0.54 7.38
C CYS A 73 2.66 1.48 6.74
N VAL A 74 2.82 2.66 7.33
CA VAL A 74 3.87 3.63 7.01
C VAL A 74 4.79 3.75 8.22
N ILE A 75 6.08 3.54 8.01
CA ILE A 75 7.12 3.62 9.04
C ILE A 75 7.93 4.89 8.79
N HIS A 76 7.90 5.82 9.73
CA HIS A 76 8.73 7.03 9.70
C HIS A 76 10.07 6.76 10.39
N LEU A 77 11.17 6.94 9.66
CA LEU A 77 12.53 6.62 10.12
C LEU A 77 13.31 7.85 10.63
N GLY A 78 12.69 9.03 10.62
CA GLY A 78 13.35 10.30 10.94
C GLY A 78 14.27 10.80 9.82
N PHE A 79 14.76 12.05 9.92
CA PHE A 79 15.42 12.74 8.80
C PHE A 79 16.84 12.27 8.45
N ASN A 80 17.52 11.55 9.34
CA ASN A 80 18.95 11.24 9.20
C ASN A 80 19.23 9.86 8.59
N THR A 81 18.20 9.15 8.13
CA THR A 81 18.39 7.85 7.48
C THR A 81 18.82 8.06 6.03
N ASP A 82 20.07 7.70 5.74
CA ASP A 82 20.57 7.69 4.37
C ASP A 82 20.04 6.49 3.56
N SER A 83 20.36 6.51 2.27
CA SER A 83 19.91 5.54 1.28
C SER A 83 20.30 4.10 1.62
N GLU A 84 21.53 3.89 2.09
CA GLU A 84 22.05 2.55 2.44
C GLU A 84 21.42 2.05 3.74
N SER A 85 21.34 2.91 4.75
CA SER A 85 20.69 2.63 6.03
C SER A 85 19.21 2.28 5.84
N LEU A 86 18.49 2.98 4.97
CA LEU A 86 17.10 2.67 4.61
C LEU A 86 16.96 1.23 4.10
N ARG A 87 17.84 0.80 3.20
CA ARG A 87 17.80 -0.56 2.65
C ARG A 87 18.25 -1.61 3.66
N GLY A 88 19.25 -1.32 4.49
CA GLY A 88 19.62 -2.16 5.63
C GLY A 88 18.42 -2.41 6.56
N LEU A 89 17.67 -1.36 6.89
CA LEU A 89 16.45 -1.44 7.69
C LEU A 89 15.36 -2.30 7.02
N GLN A 90 15.22 -2.26 5.69
CA GLN A 90 14.30 -3.16 4.98
C GLN A 90 14.71 -4.63 5.11
N VAL A 91 16.01 -4.94 5.05
CA VAL A 91 16.54 -6.31 5.24
C VAL A 91 16.33 -6.78 6.69
N ASP A 92 16.58 -5.92 7.68
CA ASP A 92 16.33 -6.23 9.09
C ASP A 92 14.84 -6.45 9.38
N LEU A 93 13.98 -5.63 8.79
CA LEU A 93 12.53 -5.79 8.89
C LEU A 93 12.08 -7.11 8.26
N LYS A 94 12.58 -7.47 7.06
CA LYS A 94 12.34 -8.79 6.44
C LYS A 94 12.66 -9.92 7.41
N ASN A 95 13.85 -9.91 8.01
CA ASN A 95 14.31 -10.97 8.91
C ASN A 95 13.39 -11.11 10.13
N ASN A 96 12.96 -9.99 10.71
CA ASN A 96 12.03 -9.98 11.83
C ASN A 96 10.64 -10.49 11.44
N LEU A 97 10.10 -10.05 10.31
CA LEU A 97 8.83 -10.53 9.79
C LEU A 97 8.85 -12.03 9.51
N ALA A 98 9.93 -12.55 8.89
CA ALA A 98 10.10 -13.97 8.63
C ALA A 98 10.09 -14.81 9.93
N ARG A 99 10.82 -14.36 10.96
CA ARG A 99 10.84 -15.01 12.27
C ARG A 99 9.44 -15.07 12.90
N ILE A 100 8.71 -13.96 12.90
CA ILE A 100 7.35 -13.87 13.47
C ILE A 100 6.38 -14.74 12.65
N HIS A 101 6.47 -14.69 11.32
CA HIS A 101 5.61 -15.47 10.42
C HIS A 101 5.77 -16.97 10.64
N ARG A 102 7.02 -17.44 10.73
CA ARG A 102 7.36 -18.83 11.03
C ARG A 102 6.78 -19.29 12.35
N ALA A 103 6.91 -18.47 13.40
CA ALA A 103 6.37 -18.79 14.71
C ALA A 103 4.83 -18.84 14.74
N ARG A 104 4.15 -18.01 13.95
CA ARG A 104 2.67 -17.90 13.97
C ARG A 104 1.97 -18.86 13.03
N LEU A 105 2.47 -19.04 11.81
CA LEU A 105 1.78 -19.79 10.75
C LEU A 105 2.54 -21.04 10.30
N GLY A 106 3.74 -21.30 10.81
CA GLY A 106 4.56 -22.42 10.34
C GLY A 106 4.94 -22.30 8.86
N LYS A 107 4.98 -21.07 8.33
CA LYS A 107 5.41 -20.71 6.97
C LYS A 107 6.59 -19.75 7.04
N ASP A 108 7.41 -19.71 6.01
CA ASP A 108 8.52 -18.76 5.93
C ASP A 108 8.14 -17.52 5.12
N PHE A 109 8.83 -16.40 5.38
CA PHE A 109 8.90 -15.31 4.40
C PHE A 109 10.27 -15.33 3.73
N VAL A 110 10.27 -15.58 2.42
CA VAL A 110 11.50 -15.53 1.60
C VAL A 110 11.51 -14.29 0.73
N CYS A 111 12.70 -13.74 0.48
CA CYS A 111 12.84 -12.63 -0.46
C CYS A 111 12.59 -13.14 -1.89
N TRP A 112 11.54 -12.62 -2.52
CA TRP A 112 11.11 -12.96 -3.86
C TRP A 112 11.77 -12.06 -4.91
N THR A 113 11.79 -10.75 -4.65
CA THR A 113 12.49 -9.76 -5.46
C THR A 113 13.07 -8.67 -4.57
N ALA A 114 14.16 -8.04 -5.02
CA ALA A 114 14.74 -6.84 -4.43
C ALA A 114 15.25 -5.94 -5.56
N GLY A 115 15.03 -4.63 -5.46
CA GLY A 115 15.47 -3.70 -6.50
C GLY A 115 15.29 -2.24 -6.14
N ARG A 116 16.02 -1.38 -6.84
CA ARG A 116 16.04 0.07 -6.63
C ARG A 116 15.77 0.77 -7.95
N PHE A 117 14.74 1.62 -7.98
CA PHE A 117 14.32 2.28 -9.22
C PHE A 117 13.82 3.71 -9.02
N ASP A 118 13.92 4.51 -10.07
CA ASP A 118 13.34 5.86 -10.16
C ASP A 118 11.96 5.76 -10.82
N GLN A 119 10.94 6.33 -10.17
CA GLN A 119 9.57 6.33 -10.69
C GLN A 119 8.85 7.65 -10.38
N GLN A 120 8.56 8.40 -11.44
CA GLN A 120 7.79 9.65 -11.41
C GLN A 120 6.46 9.56 -12.18
N GLU A 121 6.01 8.36 -12.52
CA GLU A 121 4.70 8.14 -13.11
C GLU A 121 3.67 7.79 -12.04
N SER A 122 2.49 8.39 -12.17
CA SER A 122 1.32 8.01 -11.39
C SER A 122 0.90 6.59 -11.76
N THR A 123 0.52 5.81 -10.77
CA THR A 123 -0.02 4.47 -10.96
C THR A 123 -1.51 4.45 -10.66
N LYS A 124 -2.28 3.64 -11.40
CA LYS A 124 -3.64 3.31 -10.98
C LYS A 124 -3.59 2.39 -9.75
N LEU A 125 -4.73 2.14 -9.12
CA LEU A 125 -4.83 1.09 -8.10
C LEU A 125 -4.37 -0.24 -8.70
N HIS A 126 -3.39 -0.88 -8.08
CA HIS A 126 -2.84 -2.15 -8.56
C HIS A 126 -2.27 -2.98 -7.42
N ARG A 127 -2.08 -4.26 -7.74
CA ARG A 127 -1.28 -5.22 -6.99
C ARG A 127 0.01 -5.43 -7.76
N ASP A 128 1.14 -5.52 -7.07
CA ASP A 128 2.40 -5.89 -7.72
C ASP A 128 2.43 -7.39 -8.04
N GLY A 129 3.02 -7.74 -9.17
CA GLY A 129 3.18 -9.14 -9.58
C GLY A 129 4.00 -9.93 -8.57
N GLY A 130 3.50 -11.09 -8.14
CA GLY A 130 4.13 -11.92 -7.13
C GLY A 130 3.28 -13.14 -6.74
N PRO A 131 3.73 -13.93 -5.75
CA PRO A 131 2.95 -15.04 -5.21
C PRO A 131 1.61 -14.62 -4.60
N GLU A 132 0.71 -15.59 -4.41
CA GLU A 132 -0.64 -15.35 -3.89
C GLU A 132 -0.63 -14.73 -2.50
N GLU A 133 0.28 -15.15 -1.63
CA GLU A 133 0.49 -14.59 -0.30
C GLU A 133 1.86 -13.90 -0.27
N SER A 134 1.86 -12.57 -0.29
CA SER A 134 3.09 -11.79 -0.34
C SER A 134 2.95 -10.44 0.35
N LEU A 135 4.08 -9.90 0.79
CA LEU A 135 4.22 -8.52 1.26
C LEU A 135 5.10 -7.74 0.30
N LEU A 136 4.79 -6.46 0.12
CA LEU A 136 5.62 -5.50 -0.58
C LEU A 136 6.19 -4.52 0.46
N VAL A 137 7.50 -4.37 0.49
CA VAL A 137 8.24 -3.47 1.38
C VAL A 137 8.90 -2.40 0.50
N LEU A 138 8.36 -1.17 0.54
CA LEU A 138 8.81 -0.04 -0.27
C LEU A 138 9.53 1.00 0.59
N GLY A 139 10.85 1.11 0.43
CA GLY A 139 11.67 2.16 1.03
C GLY A 139 11.73 3.38 0.13
N TYR A 140 11.10 4.47 0.54
CA TYR A 140 11.12 5.76 -0.16
C TYR A 140 12.31 6.58 0.31
N GLU A 141 13.18 6.96 -0.62
CA GLU A 141 14.21 7.97 -0.36
C GLU A 141 13.59 9.38 -0.40
N PRO A 142 14.13 10.35 0.37
CA PRO A 142 13.69 11.74 0.30
C PRO A 142 13.70 12.26 -1.13
N SER A 143 12.63 12.94 -1.53
CA SER A 143 12.47 13.49 -2.87
C SER A 143 11.68 14.79 -2.87
N GLU A 144 12.06 15.69 -3.77
CA GLU A 144 11.31 16.90 -4.09
C GLU A 144 10.10 16.61 -5.00
N VAL A 145 10.07 15.43 -5.64
CA VAL A 145 8.95 14.99 -6.48
C VAL A 145 7.77 14.67 -5.56
N ARG A 146 6.80 15.57 -5.51
CA ARG A 146 5.63 15.42 -4.66
C ARG A 146 4.76 14.26 -5.12
N SER A 147 4.49 13.33 -4.21
CA SER A 147 3.60 12.20 -4.44
C SER A 147 2.65 11.97 -3.28
N GLN A 148 1.45 11.49 -3.59
CA GLN A 148 0.48 10.98 -2.63
C GLN A 148 0.32 9.48 -2.83
N LEU A 149 0.08 8.75 -1.74
CA LEU A 149 -0.21 7.32 -1.77
C LEU A 149 -1.62 7.07 -1.25
N ALA A 150 -2.27 6.05 -1.80
CA ALA A 150 -3.51 5.54 -1.27
C ALA A 150 -3.55 4.00 -1.36
N MET A 151 -4.33 3.40 -0.47
CA MET A 151 -4.58 1.97 -0.38
C MET A 151 -6.06 1.69 -0.59
N ALA A 152 -6.41 0.60 -1.27
CA ALA A 152 -7.78 0.13 -1.38
C ALA A 152 -7.91 -1.30 -0.85
N ASP A 153 -8.75 -1.53 0.15
CA ASP A 153 -8.98 -2.86 0.73
C ASP A 153 -9.91 -3.70 -0.14
N PHE A 154 -9.34 -4.23 -1.22
CA PHE A 154 -10.08 -5.06 -2.17
C PHE A 154 -10.44 -6.43 -1.57
N SER A 155 -9.68 -6.94 -0.58
CA SER A 155 -10.05 -8.13 0.19
C SER A 155 -11.33 -7.90 0.99
N LYS A 156 -11.45 -6.75 1.66
CA LYS A 156 -12.70 -6.38 2.35
C LYS A 156 -13.85 -6.20 1.38
N CYS A 157 -13.62 -5.55 0.25
CA CYS A 157 -14.61 -5.44 -0.83
C CYS A 157 -15.10 -6.81 -1.30
N ALA A 158 -14.18 -7.77 -1.46
CA ALA A 158 -14.51 -9.14 -1.83
C ALA A 158 -15.41 -9.81 -0.78
N GLY A 159 -15.04 -9.67 0.50
CA GLY A 159 -15.83 -10.19 1.63
C GLY A 159 -17.25 -9.61 1.68
N ASP A 160 -17.39 -8.30 1.52
CA ASP A 160 -18.69 -7.61 1.55
C ASP A 160 -19.57 -7.97 0.34
N LEU A 161 -18.97 -8.43 -0.77
CA LEU A 161 -19.66 -8.90 -1.97
C LEU A 161 -19.89 -10.42 -2.02
N GLY A 162 -19.34 -11.17 -1.06
CA GLY A 162 -19.40 -12.63 -1.07
C GLY A 162 -18.64 -13.29 -2.22
N ILE A 163 -17.56 -12.66 -2.71
CA ILE A 163 -16.68 -13.18 -3.76
C ILE A 163 -15.22 -13.24 -3.26
N THR A 164 -14.32 -13.83 -4.04
CA THR A 164 -12.89 -13.87 -3.71
C THR A 164 -12.15 -12.58 -4.10
N PRO A 165 -11.00 -12.27 -3.48
CA PRO A 165 -10.18 -11.13 -3.89
C PRO A 165 -9.75 -11.21 -5.36
N ALA A 166 -9.43 -12.40 -5.87
CA ALA A 166 -9.12 -12.62 -7.28
C ALA A 166 -10.30 -12.24 -8.20
N GLU A 167 -11.53 -12.63 -7.84
CA GLU A 167 -12.74 -12.25 -8.59
C GLU A 167 -13.02 -10.74 -8.56
N VAL A 168 -12.65 -10.02 -7.49
CA VAL A 168 -12.71 -8.56 -7.49
C VAL A 168 -11.82 -7.98 -8.58
N LEU A 169 -10.58 -8.46 -8.72
CA LEU A 169 -9.65 -7.97 -9.74
C LEU A 169 -10.09 -8.32 -11.16
N GLU A 170 -10.74 -9.47 -11.34
CA GLU A 170 -11.29 -9.89 -12.62
C GLU A 170 -12.53 -9.07 -13.02
N ARG A 171 -13.50 -8.95 -12.11
CA ARG A 171 -14.81 -8.33 -12.40
C ARG A 171 -14.81 -6.81 -12.26
N TYR A 172 -14.00 -6.28 -11.35
CA TYR A 172 -13.90 -4.86 -11.01
C TYR A 172 -12.47 -4.36 -11.17
N ASN A 173 -11.87 -4.68 -12.32
CA ASN A 173 -10.50 -4.32 -12.60
C ASN A 173 -10.27 -2.80 -12.41
N PRO A 174 -9.43 -2.39 -11.45
CA PRO A 174 -9.19 -0.98 -11.10
C PRO A 174 -8.51 -0.17 -12.21
N MET A 175 -8.07 -0.83 -13.28
CA MET A 175 -7.56 -0.14 -14.46
C MET A 175 -8.66 0.60 -15.24
N PHE A 176 -9.93 0.33 -14.95
CA PHE A 176 -11.09 0.98 -15.54
C PHE A 176 -11.93 1.70 -14.48
N VAL A 177 -12.56 2.82 -14.86
CA VAL A 177 -13.35 3.68 -13.96
C VAL A 177 -14.39 2.92 -13.13
N PRO A 178 -15.20 1.99 -13.70
CA PRO A 178 -16.18 1.26 -12.89
C PRO A 178 -15.57 0.39 -11.78
N GLY A 179 -14.37 -0.15 -12.02
CA GLY A 179 -13.63 -0.92 -11.02
C GLY A 179 -13.09 -0.03 -9.90
N GLU A 180 -12.55 1.13 -10.25
CA GLU A 180 -12.10 2.14 -9.30
C GLU A 180 -13.25 2.67 -8.43
N GLU A 181 -14.39 3.00 -9.03
CA GLU A 181 -15.59 3.45 -8.31
C GLU A 181 -16.08 2.40 -7.31
N LYS A 182 -16.00 1.11 -7.67
CA LYS A 182 -16.38 0.01 -6.77
C LYS A 182 -15.47 -0.07 -5.54
N LEU A 183 -14.20 0.25 -5.69
CA LEU A 183 -13.20 0.22 -4.62
C LEU A 183 -13.17 1.52 -3.79
N SER A 184 -13.74 2.61 -4.30
CA SER A 184 -13.72 3.91 -3.63
C SER A 184 -14.19 3.91 -2.16
N PRO A 185 -15.23 3.15 -1.75
CA PRO A 185 -15.63 3.06 -0.34
C PRO A 185 -14.60 2.37 0.56
N TYR A 186 -13.64 1.65 -0.03
CA TYR A 186 -12.59 0.91 0.65
C TYR A 186 -11.23 1.61 0.52
N MET A 187 -11.20 2.87 0.12
CA MET A 187 -9.96 3.61 -0.05
C MET A 187 -9.54 4.32 1.25
N THR A 188 -8.22 4.33 1.47
CA THR A 188 -7.55 5.14 2.50
C THR A 188 -6.44 5.94 1.84
N ALA A 189 -6.53 7.26 1.91
CA ALA A 189 -5.41 8.13 1.57
C ALA A 189 -4.36 8.11 2.69
N LEU A 190 -3.09 7.95 2.35
CA LEU A 190 -2.00 7.92 3.33
C LEU A 190 -1.57 9.35 3.70
N THR A 191 -2.38 10.01 4.52
CA THR A 191 -2.15 11.38 4.98
C THR A 191 -0.90 11.56 5.84
N SER A 192 -0.34 10.48 6.41
CA SER A 192 0.94 10.56 7.13
C SER A 192 2.17 10.51 6.22
N PHE A 193 2.02 10.13 4.95
CA PHE A 193 3.16 9.95 4.05
C PHE A 193 3.81 11.30 3.68
N ASP A 194 5.10 11.45 3.96
CA ASP A 194 5.88 12.66 3.66
C ASP A 194 7.04 12.39 2.66
N PRO A 195 6.92 12.76 1.37
CA PRO A 195 7.96 12.47 0.37
C PRO A 195 9.31 13.12 0.68
N THR A 196 9.37 14.10 1.60
CA THR A 196 10.62 14.78 1.98
C THR A 196 11.43 14.00 3.02
N ARG A 197 10.92 12.86 3.50
CA ARG A 197 11.53 12.04 4.56
C ARG A 197 11.77 10.61 4.10
N PRO A 198 12.82 9.94 4.60
CA PRO A 198 12.99 8.52 4.39
C PRO A 198 11.91 7.75 5.16
N GLN A 199 11.23 6.85 4.46
CA GLN A 199 10.11 6.09 5.02
C GLN A 199 10.06 4.70 4.41
N ILE A 200 9.47 3.75 5.15
CA ILE A 200 9.13 2.44 4.60
C ILE A 200 7.62 2.30 4.60
N VAL A 201 7.04 1.94 3.45
CA VAL A 201 5.65 1.52 3.35
C VAL A 201 5.63 0.01 3.19
N VAL A 202 4.93 -0.68 4.08
CA VAL A 202 4.75 -2.13 4.00
C VAL A 202 3.30 -2.40 3.63
N ILE A 203 3.09 -3.24 2.62
CA ILE A 203 1.79 -3.48 2.01
C ILE A 203 1.58 -4.99 1.95
N ASN A 204 0.43 -5.46 2.40
CA ASN A 204 0.01 -6.83 2.14
C ASN A 204 -0.43 -6.93 0.67
N ASN A 205 0.42 -7.54 -0.16
CA ASN A 205 0.24 -7.68 -1.61
C ASN A 205 -0.47 -9.00 -1.97
N SER A 206 -1.14 -9.63 -1.00
CA SER A 206 -1.78 -10.92 -1.17
C SER A 206 -3.10 -10.82 -1.95
N VAL A 207 -3.45 -11.89 -2.65
CA VAL A 207 -4.71 -12.08 -3.38
C VAL A 207 -5.41 -13.40 -2.99
N ALA A 208 -4.91 -14.05 -1.93
CA ALA A 208 -5.43 -15.32 -1.46
C ALA A 208 -6.90 -15.22 -1.04
N ALA A 209 -7.67 -16.27 -1.34
CA ALA A 209 -9.04 -16.39 -0.86
C ALA A 209 -9.11 -16.29 0.67
N VAL A 210 -10.23 -15.78 1.19
CA VAL A 210 -10.48 -15.74 2.63
C VAL A 210 -10.54 -17.18 3.16
N GLY A 211 -9.73 -17.47 4.17
CA GLY A 211 -9.60 -18.81 4.73
C GLY A 211 -8.76 -18.82 6.00
N SER A 212 -8.67 -19.98 6.65
CA SER A 212 -7.95 -20.13 7.93
C SER A 212 -6.45 -19.83 7.75
N GLY A 213 -6.04 -18.61 8.12
CA GLY A 213 -4.65 -18.18 8.11
C GLY A 213 -4.15 -17.55 6.81
N SER A 214 -5.02 -17.33 5.83
CA SER A 214 -4.64 -16.71 4.55
C SER A 214 -4.51 -15.20 4.67
N LEU A 215 -3.38 -14.65 4.22
CA LEU A 215 -3.12 -13.22 4.25
C LEU A 215 -4.09 -12.45 3.32
N GLN A 216 -4.69 -11.39 3.86
CA GLN A 216 -5.67 -10.56 3.15
C GLN A 216 -5.06 -9.22 2.74
N GLY A 217 -4.96 -9.00 1.43
CA GLY A 217 -4.19 -7.91 0.85
C GLY A 217 -4.98 -6.65 0.55
N VAL A 218 -4.24 -5.63 0.11
CA VAL A 218 -4.76 -4.35 -0.37
C VAL A 218 -4.15 -4.01 -1.73
N LEU A 219 -4.83 -3.16 -2.48
CA LEU A 219 -4.26 -2.51 -3.67
C LEU A 219 -3.62 -1.20 -3.26
N HIS A 220 -2.65 -0.74 -4.03
CA HIS A 220 -1.98 0.53 -3.80
C HIS A 220 -1.91 1.37 -5.07
N THR A 221 -1.79 2.69 -4.88
CA THR A 221 -1.60 3.66 -5.95
C THR A 221 -0.65 4.76 -5.46
N ALA A 222 0.08 5.35 -6.40
CA ALA A 222 0.82 6.59 -6.21
C ALA A 222 0.34 7.62 -7.22
N THR A 223 -0.03 8.82 -6.75
CA THR A 223 -0.30 9.98 -7.61
C THR A 223 0.88 10.93 -7.53
N ILE A 224 1.53 11.18 -8.65
CA ILE A 224 2.56 12.20 -8.78
C ILE A 224 1.88 13.52 -9.13
N LEU A 225 1.98 14.48 -8.21
CA LEU A 225 1.26 15.75 -8.32
C LEU A 225 1.92 16.69 -9.34
N SER A 226 3.25 16.68 -9.38
CA SER A 226 4.05 17.46 -10.32
C SER A 226 5.37 16.72 -10.58
N PRO A 227 5.51 16.02 -11.71
CA PRO A 227 6.78 15.42 -12.10
C PRO A 227 7.88 16.48 -12.24
N LEU A 228 9.12 16.13 -11.91
CA LEU A 228 10.30 16.98 -12.03
C LEU A 228 11.38 16.20 -12.81
N PRO A 229 11.50 16.41 -14.15
CA PRO A 229 12.31 15.58 -15.04
C PRO A 229 13.81 15.49 -14.71
N HIS A 230 14.34 16.45 -13.96
CA HIS A 230 15.75 16.50 -13.55
C HIS A 230 16.00 16.05 -12.11
N HIS A 231 14.95 15.69 -11.38
CA HIS A 231 15.01 15.17 -10.01
C HIS A 231 14.79 13.65 -10.05
N ARG A 232 15.03 13.00 -8.92
CA ARG A 232 14.78 11.56 -8.77
C ARG A 232 13.75 11.32 -7.69
N ARG A 233 12.90 10.30 -7.90
CA ARG A 233 12.02 9.72 -6.89
C ARG A 233 12.37 8.26 -6.76
N VAL A 234 13.39 7.98 -5.95
CA VAL A 234 13.94 6.65 -5.80
C VAL A 234 13.12 5.84 -4.82
N ILE A 235 12.74 4.64 -5.24
CA ILE A 235 12.01 3.64 -4.47
C ILE A 235 12.84 2.36 -4.42
N ASN A 236 13.02 1.86 -3.21
CA ASN A 236 13.67 0.58 -2.92
C ASN A 236 12.57 -0.45 -2.65
N SER A 237 12.39 -1.42 -3.54
CA SER A 237 11.33 -2.42 -3.44
C SER A 237 11.90 -3.76 -3.03
N MET A 238 11.24 -4.41 -2.09
CA MET A 238 11.47 -5.80 -1.73
C MET A 238 10.14 -6.52 -1.61
N MET A 239 10.00 -7.67 -2.25
CA MET A 239 8.82 -8.53 -2.12
C MET A 239 9.15 -9.74 -1.27
N LEU A 240 8.30 -10.03 -0.28
CA LEU A 240 8.41 -11.20 0.58
C LEU A 240 7.29 -12.18 0.26
N ALA A 241 7.62 -13.42 -0.05
CA ALA A 241 6.65 -14.47 -0.35
C ALA A 241 6.42 -15.35 0.88
N SER A 242 5.16 -15.56 1.27
CA SER A 242 4.80 -16.57 2.28
C SER A 242 4.84 -17.95 1.62
N VAL A 243 5.73 -18.82 2.08
CA VAL A 243 6.04 -20.10 1.44
C VAL A 243 6.19 -21.23 2.46
N PRO A 244 6.10 -22.51 2.07
CA PRO A 244 6.41 -23.63 2.96
C PRO A 244 7.82 -23.54 3.55
N LEU A 245 7.99 -24.06 4.76
CA LEU A 245 9.30 -24.12 5.42
C LEU A 245 10.33 -24.86 4.57
N GLY A 246 11.55 -24.34 4.54
CA GLY A 246 12.66 -24.91 3.76
C GLY A 246 12.66 -24.52 2.28
N THR A 247 11.70 -23.71 1.81
CA THR A 247 11.74 -23.13 0.46
C THR A 247 12.94 -22.20 0.35
N ALA A 248 13.79 -22.40 -0.66
CA ALA A 248 14.95 -21.56 -0.90
C ALA A 248 14.52 -20.13 -1.35
N PRO A 249 15.24 -19.07 -0.92
CA PRO A 249 14.96 -17.72 -1.39
C PRO A 249 15.28 -17.56 -2.88
N GLN A 250 14.52 -16.70 -3.57
CA GLN A 250 14.77 -16.36 -4.99
C GLN A 250 15.93 -15.36 -5.12
N VAL A 251 16.12 -14.53 -4.11
CA VAL A 251 17.24 -13.57 -4.01
C VAL A 251 18.30 -14.15 -3.07
N SER A 252 19.53 -14.27 -3.54
CA SER A 252 20.65 -14.75 -2.72
C SER A 252 21.07 -13.71 -1.68
N GLU A 253 21.79 -14.14 -0.64
CA GLU A 253 22.36 -13.22 0.36
C GLU A 253 23.34 -12.21 -0.27
N GLU A 254 24.10 -12.63 -1.28
CA GLU A 254 24.98 -11.73 -2.04
C GLU A 254 24.18 -10.66 -2.80
N ALA A 255 23.07 -11.03 -3.45
CA ALA A 255 22.21 -10.08 -4.14
C ALA A 255 21.46 -9.16 -3.17
N LEU A 256 21.15 -9.62 -1.95
CA LEU A 256 20.62 -8.76 -0.88
C LEU A 256 21.67 -7.77 -0.38
N GLN A 257 22.92 -8.22 -0.23
CA GLN A 257 24.02 -7.34 0.15
C GLN A 257 24.27 -6.28 -0.93
N ASP A 258 24.28 -6.68 -2.21
CA ASP A 258 24.36 -5.75 -3.34
C ASP A 258 23.18 -4.77 -3.34
N PHE A 259 21.94 -5.25 -3.12
CA PHE A 259 20.78 -4.37 -2.96
C PHE A 259 21.02 -3.30 -1.89
N VAL A 260 21.58 -3.64 -0.73
CA VAL A 260 21.88 -2.67 0.34
C VAL A 260 22.92 -1.65 -0.11
N THR A 261 24.04 -2.09 -0.68
CA THR A 261 25.21 -1.22 -0.93
C THR A 261 25.21 -0.54 -2.30
N THR A 262 24.37 -0.99 -3.24
CA THR A 262 24.40 -0.49 -4.62
C THR A 262 24.07 0.99 -4.71
N GLN A 263 24.80 1.68 -5.58
CA GLN A 263 24.53 3.08 -5.94
C GLN A 263 23.68 3.17 -7.21
N ASP A 264 23.47 2.04 -7.91
CA ASP A 264 22.73 2.01 -9.15
C ASP A 264 21.24 2.23 -8.91
N VAL A 265 20.62 2.99 -9.82
CA VAL A 265 19.18 3.25 -9.85
C VAL A 265 18.68 2.86 -11.22
N LYS A 266 17.82 1.83 -11.28
CA LYS A 266 17.17 1.44 -12.54
C LYS A 266 16.10 2.47 -12.90
N ARG A 267 15.98 2.82 -14.19
CA ARG A 267 14.81 3.57 -14.65
C ARG A 267 13.67 2.61 -14.90
N ARG A 268 12.51 2.88 -14.32
CA ARG A 268 11.26 2.22 -14.71
C ARG A 268 10.68 3.06 -15.85
N TYR A 269 10.73 2.50 -17.07
CA TYR A 269 10.02 3.03 -18.23
C TYR A 269 8.58 2.53 -18.26
#